data_AF-A0AA37ULL0-F1
#
_entry.id   AF-A0AA37ULL0-F1
#
_cell.length_a   1.000
_cell.length_b   1.000
_cell.length_c   1.000
_cell.angle_alpha   90.00
_cell.angle_beta   90.00
_cell.angle_gamma   90.00
#
_symmetry.space_group_name_H-M   'P 1'
#
loop_
_entity.id
_entity.type
_entity.pdbx_description
1 polymer ?
#
loop_
_entity_poly.entity_id
_entity_poly.type
_entity_poly.pdbx_seq_one_letter_code
_entity_poly.pdbx_strand_id
1 'polypeptide(L)'
;MSETDEGGRRGRTRERLMDAAFEVFADVGVQAASVEQLCEAAGFSRGAFYSNFSSKEELFFALLAREHERQLGAMGQRMQEAVPRLAADPLDVDAVTQSVLEVLQKNHGGRRWCLVQHEFAALALRDAAIGAAYAANRAGMIREVTALVEAAVGSLGLRFTADAELIVDTCAWIYEGALTSGLIAGRTLEQIDASVTTPIAVLLLGATAPA
;
A
#
# COMPACT_ATOMS: atom_id res chain seq x y z
N MET A 1 32.17 20.89 2.49
CA MET A 1 30.91 20.17 2.22
C MET A 1 30.92 18.94 3.09
N SER A 2 30.05 18.85 4.11
CA SER A 2 30.03 17.73 5.07
C SER A 2 29.22 16.55 4.52
N GLU A 3 29.48 15.33 5.02
CA GLU A 3 28.74 14.09 4.72
C GLU A 3 27.21 14.25 4.84
N THR A 4 26.75 15.17 5.70
CA THR A 4 25.33 15.49 5.93
C THR A 4 24.67 16.16 4.72
N ASP A 5 25.41 16.96 3.94
CA ASP A 5 24.92 17.65 2.74
C ASP A 5 24.90 16.72 1.51
N GLU A 6 25.87 15.82 1.41
CA GLU A 6 25.89 14.78 0.36
C GLU A 6 24.77 13.74 0.56
N GLY A 7 24.50 13.33 1.80
CA GLY A 7 23.36 12.48 2.14
C GLY A 7 22.02 13.13 1.78
N GLY A 8 21.84 14.42 2.11
CA GLY A 8 20.63 15.17 1.78
C GLY A 8 20.46 15.44 0.27
N ARG A 9 21.55 15.58 -0.48
CA ARG A 9 21.49 15.69 -1.95
C ARG A 9 21.15 14.36 -2.61
N ARG A 10 21.75 13.26 -2.14
CA ARG A 10 21.47 11.91 -2.64
C ARG A 10 20.02 11.50 -2.37
N GLY A 11 19.50 11.76 -1.17
CA GLY A 11 18.10 11.53 -0.83
C GLY A 11 17.12 12.26 -1.75
N ARG A 12 17.36 13.55 -2.02
CA ARG A 12 16.53 14.33 -2.96
C ARG A 12 16.56 13.80 -4.40
N THR A 13 17.71 13.32 -4.87
CA THR A 13 17.80 12.66 -6.18
C THR A 13 17.02 11.36 -6.19
N ARG A 14 17.13 10.55 -5.13
CA ARG A 14 16.39 9.28 -4.99
C ARG A 14 14.88 9.49 -5.02
N GLU A 15 14.37 10.47 -4.28
CA GLU A 15 12.94 10.83 -4.27
C GLU A 15 12.43 11.24 -5.66
N ARG A 16 13.15 12.15 -6.33
CA ARG A 16 12.76 12.60 -7.67
C ARG A 16 12.80 11.48 -8.72
N LEU A 17 13.72 10.52 -8.57
CA LEU A 17 13.75 9.33 -9.43
C LEU A 17 12.54 8.43 -9.17
N MET A 18 12.10 8.27 -7.91
CA MET A 18 10.88 7.52 -7.57
C MET A 18 9.61 8.21 -8.07
N ASP A 19 9.54 9.54 -7.99
CA ASP A 19 8.41 10.32 -8.54
C ASP A 19 8.32 10.17 -10.06
N ALA A 20 9.44 10.32 -10.77
CA ALA A 20 9.49 10.09 -12.21
C ALA A 20 9.15 8.64 -12.57
N ALA A 21 9.59 7.68 -11.77
CA ALA A 21 9.28 6.27 -11.98
C ALA A 21 7.78 5.99 -11.89
N PHE A 22 7.10 6.54 -10.88
CA PHE A 22 5.66 6.40 -10.77
C PHE A 22 4.94 6.92 -12.01
N GLU A 23 5.29 8.12 -12.48
CA GLU A 23 4.68 8.73 -13.66
C GLU A 23 4.93 7.91 -14.93
N VAL A 24 6.20 7.55 -15.19
CA VAL A 24 6.57 6.78 -16.39
C VAL A 24 5.95 5.39 -16.37
N PHE A 25 5.98 4.69 -15.23
CA PHE A 25 5.35 3.37 -15.11
C PHE A 25 3.83 3.44 -15.29
N ALA A 26 3.18 4.47 -14.78
CA ALA A 26 1.74 4.62 -14.95
C ALA A 26 1.33 4.96 -16.40
N ASP A 27 2.23 5.54 -17.19
CA ASP A 27 1.93 5.99 -18.55
C ASP A 27 2.24 4.92 -19.61
N VAL A 28 3.41 4.29 -19.53
CA VAL A 28 3.87 3.32 -20.55
C VAL A 28 4.00 1.89 -20.04
N GLY A 29 3.88 1.70 -18.73
CA GLY A 29 4.04 0.43 -18.06
C GLY A 29 5.47 0.12 -17.61
N VAL A 30 5.59 -0.74 -16.60
CA VAL A 30 6.86 -1.09 -15.93
C VAL A 30 7.83 -1.73 -16.92
N GLN A 31 7.35 -2.64 -17.76
CA GLN A 31 8.20 -3.35 -18.72
C GLN A 31 8.73 -2.43 -19.82
N ALA A 32 7.88 -1.57 -20.39
CA ALA A 32 8.24 -0.70 -21.49
C ALA A 32 9.12 0.50 -21.06
N ALA A 33 9.04 0.91 -19.79
CA ALA A 33 9.85 1.99 -19.25
C ALA A 33 11.35 1.69 -19.32
N SER A 34 12.13 2.61 -19.89
CA SER A 34 13.58 2.53 -19.96
C SER A 34 14.26 3.40 -18.91
N VAL A 35 15.50 3.07 -18.53
CA VAL A 35 16.30 3.89 -17.59
C VAL A 35 16.53 5.29 -18.15
N GLU A 36 16.66 5.43 -19.46
CA GLU A 36 16.78 6.72 -20.14
C GLU A 36 15.53 7.58 -19.97
N GLN A 37 14.34 7.01 -20.20
CA GLN A 37 13.07 7.71 -20.00
C GLN A 37 12.89 8.14 -18.54
N LEU A 38 13.22 7.26 -17.59
CA LEU A 38 13.19 7.56 -16.15
C LEU A 38 14.14 8.71 -15.79
N CYS A 39 15.35 8.70 -16.34
CA CYS A 39 16.34 9.75 -16.15
C CYS A 39 15.89 11.08 -16.75
N GLU A 40 15.36 11.07 -17.97
CA GLU A 40 14.85 12.24 -18.67
C GLU A 40 13.68 12.87 -17.90
N ALA A 41 12.69 12.07 -17.50
CA ALA A 41 11.56 12.51 -16.70
C ALA A 41 11.99 13.07 -15.33
N ALA A 42 13.01 12.46 -14.70
CA ALA A 42 13.54 12.94 -13.43
C ALA A 42 14.46 14.17 -13.56
N GLY A 43 14.93 14.51 -14.76
CA GLY A 43 15.91 15.56 -15.02
C GLY A 43 17.32 15.20 -14.53
N PHE A 44 17.71 13.93 -14.62
CA PHE A 44 19.00 13.41 -14.18
C PHE A 44 19.71 12.61 -15.28
N SER A 45 21.00 12.33 -15.08
CA SER A 45 21.78 11.50 -16.00
C SER A 45 21.66 10.01 -15.63
N ARG A 46 22.04 9.13 -16.56
CA ARG A 46 22.19 7.68 -16.27
C ARG A 46 23.16 7.41 -15.12
N GLY A 47 24.25 8.17 -15.02
CA GLY A 47 25.20 8.03 -13.89
C GLY A 47 24.55 8.38 -12.55
N ALA A 48 23.68 9.40 -12.52
CA ALA A 48 22.90 9.71 -11.34
C ALA A 48 21.89 8.61 -10.99
N PHE A 49 21.27 7.95 -11.97
CA PHE A 49 20.47 6.74 -11.72
C PHE A 49 21.30 5.62 -11.10
N TYR A 50 22.39 5.21 -11.75
CA TYR A 50 23.19 4.06 -11.30
C TYR A 50 23.97 4.30 -9.99
N SER A 51 24.10 5.56 -9.55
CA SER A 51 24.59 5.90 -8.21
C SER A 51 23.52 5.76 -7.10
N ASN A 52 22.24 5.68 -7.47
CA ASN A 52 21.13 5.55 -6.53
C ASN A 52 20.46 4.18 -6.58
N PHE A 53 20.36 3.56 -7.76
CA PHE A 53 19.71 2.28 -7.99
C PHE A 53 20.53 1.42 -8.95
N SER A 54 20.70 0.15 -8.62
CA SER A 54 21.37 -0.85 -9.44
C SER A 54 20.51 -1.32 -10.62
N SER A 55 19.18 -1.27 -10.50
CA SER A 55 18.25 -1.63 -11.57
C SER A 55 16.91 -0.87 -11.48
N LYS A 56 16.09 -1.03 -12.53
CA LYS A 56 14.71 -0.51 -12.59
C LYS A 56 13.82 -1.21 -11.54
N GLU A 57 14.07 -2.49 -11.29
CA GLU A 57 13.38 -3.30 -10.29
C GLU A 57 13.72 -2.84 -8.87
N GLU A 58 14.99 -2.51 -8.59
CA GLU A 58 15.36 -1.91 -7.29
C GLU A 58 14.65 -0.57 -7.07
N LEU A 59 14.61 0.28 -8.11
CA LEU A 59 13.86 1.53 -8.07
C LEU A 59 12.37 1.30 -7.82
N PHE A 60 11.78 0.29 -8.45
CA PHE A 60 10.39 -0.06 -8.23
C PHE A 60 10.13 -0.52 -6.80
N PHE A 61 10.96 -1.42 -6.23
CA PHE A 61 10.78 -1.85 -4.84
C PHE A 61 10.95 -0.70 -3.85
N ALA A 62 11.85 0.24 -4.13
CA ALA A 62 11.97 1.45 -3.33
C ALA A 62 10.71 2.34 -3.42
N LEU A 63 10.13 2.48 -4.62
CA LEU A 63 8.87 3.18 -4.82
C LEU A 63 7.71 2.49 -4.07
N LEU A 64 7.61 1.16 -4.13
CA LEU A 64 6.63 0.38 -3.35
C LEU A 64 6.79 0.64 -1.86
N ALA A 65 8.01 0.50 -1.33
CA ALA A 65 8.27 0.68 0.09
C ALA A 65 7.88 2.09 0.56
N ARG A 66 8.27 3.13 -0.19
CA ARG A 66 7.91 4.52 0.11
C ARG A 66 6.39 4.72 0.12
N GLU A 67 5.70 4.17 -0.87
CA GLU A 67 4.24 4.34 -0.98
C GLU A 67 3.50 3.55 0.11
N HIS A 68 3.97 2.35 0.45
CA HIS A 68 3.45 1.57 1.58
C HIS A 68 3.67 2.31 2.90
N GLU A 69 4.85 2.87 3.15
CA GLU A 69 5.14 3.65 4.36
C GLU A 69 4.19 4.86 4.47
N ARG A 70 3.98 5.57 3.37
CA ARG A 70 3.03 6.68 3.31
C ARG A 70 1.59 6.25 3.62
N GLN A 71 1.15 5.14 3.02
CA GLN A 71 -0.20 4.60 3.21
C GLN A 71 -0.39 4.07 4.64
N LEU A 72 0.60 3.38 5.19
CA LEU A 72 0.61 2.87 6.55
C LEU A 72 0.55 4.01 7.57
N GLY A 73 1.36 5.06 7.40
CA GLY A 73 1.32 6.24 8.25
C GLY A 73 -0.04 6.93 8.23
N ALA A 74 -0.62 7.08 7.04
CA ALA A 74 -1.95 7.66 6.88
C ALA A 74 -3.06 6.77 7.49
N MET A 75 -2.95 5.44 7.35
CA MET A 75 -3.83 4.46 8.00
C MET A 75 -3.79 4.60 9.52
N GLY A 76 -2.59 4.64 10.09
CA GLY A 76 -2.39 4.76 11.53
C GLY A 76 -3.03 6.04 12.09
N GLN A 77 -2.85 7.18 11.43
CA GLN A 77 -3.49 8.45 11.82
C GLN A 77 -5.02 8.34 11.83
N ARG A 78 -5.61 7.76 10.78
CA ARG A 78 -7.07 7.59 10.69
C ARG A 78 -7.61 6.64 11.75
N MET A 79 -6.89 5.56 12.03
CA MET A 79 -7.26 4.63 13.10
C MET A 79 -7.24 5.30 14.46
N GLN A 80 -6.23 6.14 14.75
CA GLN A 80 -6.17 6.93 15.98
C GLN A 80 -7.36 7.89 16.12
N GLU A 81 -7.86 8.45 15.02
CA GLU A 81 -9.07 9.29 15.00
C GLU A 81 -10.38 8.47 15.09
N ALA A 82 -10.38 7.23 14.59
CA ALA A 82 -11.55 6.35 14.58
C ALA A 82 -11.79 5.67 15.93
N VAL A 83 -10.73 5.22 16.62
CA VAL A 83 -10.83 4.46 17.87
C VAL A 83 -11.69 5.18 18.93
N PRO A 84 -11.50 6.47 19.25
CA PRO A 84 -12.35 7.15 20.23
C PRO A 84 -13.83 7.22 19.84
N ARG A 85 -14.14 7.31 18.54
CA ARG A 85 -15.52 7.30 18.03
C ARG A 85 -16.14 5.92 18.17
N LEU A 86 -15.41 4.88 17.80
CA LEU A 86 -15.82 3.48 17.91
C LEU A 86 -15.98 3.03 19.37
N ALA A 87 -15.23 3.62 20.30
CA ALA A 87 -15.32 3.34 21.73
C ALA A 87 -16.49 4.06 22.43
N ALA A 88 -17.11 5.07 21.80
CA ALA A 88 -18.14 5.89 22.42
C ALA A 88 -19.49 5.18 22.54
N ASP A 89 -19.77 4.28 21.61
CA ASP A 89 -21.03 3.54 21.49
C ASP A 89 -20.75 2.02 21.43
N PRO A 90 -21.76 1.17 21.65
CA PRO A 90 -21.63 -0.26 21.40
C PRO A 90 -21.13 -0.52 19.97
N LEU A 91 -20.04 -1.27 19.84
CA LEU A 91 -19.46 -1.57 18.54
C LEU A 91 -20.40 -2.43 17.71
N ASP A 92 -20.85 -1.91 16.57
CA ASP A 92 -21.66 -2.64 15.59
C ASP A 92 -21.02 -2.65 14.20
N VAL A 93 -21.63 -3.41 13.29
CA VAL A 93 -21.12 -3.57 11.92
C VAL A 93 -21.13 -2.25 11.16
N ASP A 94 -22.10 -1.37 11.40
CA ASP A 94 -22.25 -0.12 10.67
C ASP A 94 -21.16 0.88 11.06
N ALA A 95 -20.84 0.99 12.35
CA ALA A 95 -19.76 1.83 12.87
C ALA A 95 -18.38 1.37 12.36
N VAL A 96 -18.12 0.06 12.36
CA VAL A 96 -16.89 -0.51 11.81
C VAL A 96 -16.84 -0.33 10.29
N THR A 97 -17.96 -0.54 9.59
CA THR A 97 -18.07 -0.29 8.14
C THR A 97 -17.68 1.14 7.82
N GLN A 98 -18.27 2.12 8.48
CA GLN A 98 -17.95 3.53 8.23
C GLN A 98 -16.45 3.83 8.48
N SER A 99 -15.87 3.25 9.53
CA SER A 99 -14.45 3.44 9.85
C SER A 99 -13.53 2.78 8.81
N VAL A 100 -13.85 1.56 8.37
CA VAL A 100 -13.11 0.87 7.29
C VAL A 100 -13.21 1.65 5.98
N LEU A 101 -14.39 2.21 5.66
CA LEU A 101 -14.59 2.97 4.43
C LEU A 101 -13.70 4.22 4.40
N GLU A 102 -13.66 4.96 5.50
CA GLU A 102 -12.81 6.14 5.66
C GLU A 102 -11.32 5.82 5.51
N VAL A 103 -10.90 4.64 5.98
CA VAL A 103 -9.54 4.15 5.82
C VAL A 103 -9.25 3.81 4.36
N LEU A 104 -10.10 3.01 3.70
CA LEU A 104 -9.87 2.56 2.32
C LEU A 104 -9.90 3.72 1.31
N GLN A 105 -10.93 4.57 1.35
CA GLN A 105 -11.13 5.69 0.41
C GLN A 105 -9.96 6.66 0.37
N LYS A 106 -9.26 6.81 1.50
CA LYS A 106 -8.18 7.79 1.63
C LYS A 106 -6.79 7.15 1.57
N ASN A 107 -6.70 5.82 1.56
CA ASN A 107 -5.42 5.10 1.51
C ASN A 107 -5.06 4.57 0.13
N HIS A 108 -5.99 4.47 -0.82
CA HIS A 108 -5.62 4.04 -2.16
C HIS A 108 -4.78 5.13 -2.87
N GLY A 109 -3.65 4.75 -3.48
CA GLY A 109 -2.81 5.64 -4.32
C GLY A 109 -3.46 6.10 -5.64
N GLY A 110 -4.77 5.89 -5.79
CA GLY A 110 -5.52 6.18 -7.00
C GLY A 110 -5.35 5.12 -8.09
N ARG A 111 -6.08 5.28 -9.19
CA ARG A 111 -6.14 4.28 -10.26
C ARG A 111 -4.77 4.00 -10.88
N ARG A 112 -3.94 5.02 -11.07
CA ARG A 112 -2.59 4.88 -11.64
C ARG A 112 -1.70 4.00 -10.78
N TRP A 113 -1.73 4.17 -9.45
CA TRP A 113 -1.00 3.30 -8.53
C TRP A 113 -1.43 1.85 -8.62
N CYS A 114 -2.74 1.60 -8.70
CA CYS A 114 -3.28 0.25 -8.84
C CYS A 114 -2.78 -0.44 -10.12
N LEU A 115 -2.72 0.29 -11.24
CA LEU A 115 -2.18 -0.23 -12.49
C LEU A 115 -0.69 -0.59 -12.37
N VAL A 116 0.11 0.31 -11.83
CA VAL A 116 1.55 0.11 -11.65
C VAL A 116 1.84 -1.12 -10.79
N GLN A 117 1.11 -1.31 -9.69
CA GLN A 117 1.24 -2.49 -8.84
C GLN A 117 0.90 -3.79 -9.60
N HIS A 118 -0.18 -3.79 -10.40
CA HIS A 118 -0.62 -4.98 -11.12
C HIS A 118 0.30 -5.38 -12.27
N GLU A 119 0.89 -4.41 -12.95
CA GLU A 119 1.93 -4.71 -13.94
C GLU A 119 3.16 -5.34 -13.31
N PHE A 120 3.54 -4.87 -12.13
CA PHE A 120 4.65 -5.48 -11.41
C PHE A 120 4.31 -6.86 -10.85
N ALA A 121 3.09 -7.08 -10.37
CA ALA A 121 2.62 -8.41 -10.01
C ALA A 121 2.72 -9.36 -11.21
N ALA A 122 2.33 -8.91 -12.41
CA ALA A 122 2.50 -9.68 -13.64
C ALA A 122 3.97 -9.97 -13.98
N LEU A 123 4.89 -9.06 -13.69
CA LEU A 123 6.33 -9.29 -13.81
C LEU A 123 6.84 -10.31 -12.77
N ALA A 124 6.44 -10.15 -11.51
CA ALA A 124 6.78 -11.03 -10.40
C ALA A 124 6.28 -12.47 -10.63
N LEU A 125 5.16 -12.65 -11.32
CA LEU A 125 4.66 -13.96 -11.75
C LEU A 125 5.51 -14.62 -12.84
N ARG A 126 6.30 -13.85 -13.59
CA ARG A 126 7.14 -14.34 -14.71
C ARG A 126 8.57 -14.64 -14.28
N ASP A 127 9.09 -13.94 -13.28
CA ASP A 127 10.46 -14.07 -12.80
C ASP A 127 10.47 -14.47 -11.33
N ALA A 128 11.02 -15.65 -11.02
CA ALA A 128 11.00 -16.21 -9.67
C ALA A 128 11.81 -15.39 -8.64
N ALA A 129 12.89 -14.73 -9.05
CA ALA A 129 13.69 -13.89 -8.16
C ALA A 129 12.93 -12.61 -7.80
N ILE A 130 12.27 -11.99 -8.78
CA ILE A 130 11.38 -10.85 -8.55
C ILE A 130 10.16 -11.28 -7.72
N GLY A 131 9.60 -12.45 -8.01
CA GLY A 131 8.49 -13.06 -7.26
C GLY A 131 8.79 -13.24 -5.78
N ALA A 132 9.98 -13.76 -5.44
CA ALA A 132 10.40 -13.91 -4.05
C ALA A 132 10.52 -12.56 -3.32
N ALA A 133 11.12 -11.56 -3.97
CA ALA A 133 11.24 -10.22 -3.41
C ALA A 133 9.88 -9.52 -3.23
N TYR A 134 8.97 -9.68 -4.20
CA TYR A 134 7.60 -9.16 -4.12
C TYR A 134 6.81 -9.80 -2.97
N ALA A 135 6.88 -11.13 -2.84
CA ALA A 135 6.22 -11.85 -1.76
C ALA A 135 6.75 -11.42 -0.38
N ALA A 136 8.07 -11.25 -0.24
CA ALA A 136 8.68 -10.78 1.00
C ALA A 136 8.23 -9.35 1.35
N ASN A 137 8.17 -8.45 0.37
CA ASN A 137 7.69 -7.08 0.56
C ASN A 137 6.22 -7.03 0.98
N ARG A 138 5.35 -7.82 0.31
CA ARG A 138 3.94 -7.94 0.66
C ARG A 138 3.76 -8.48 2.09
N ALA A 139 4.48 -9.54 2.46
CA ALA A 139 4.42 -10.10 3.81
C ALA A 139 4.87 -9.09 4.87
N GLY A 140 5.89 -8.28 4.58
CA GLY A 140 6.31 -7.17 5.44
C GLY A 140 5.19 -6.15 5.66
N MET A 141 4.59 -5.68 4.58
CA MET A 141 3.47 -4.73 4.64
C MET A 141 2.28 -5.30 5.42
N ILE A 142 1.91 -6.57 5.20
CA ILE A 142 0.79 -7.20 5.92
C ILE A 142 1.07 -7.26 7.42
N ARG A 143 2.29 -7.57 7.86
CA ARG A 143 2.65 -7.54 9.28
C ARG A 143 2.52 -6.15 9.90
N GLU A 144 2.96 -5.11 9.19
CA GLU A 144 2.84 -3.73 9.67
C GLU A 144 1.38 -3.28 9.78
N VAL A 145 0.56 -3.60 8.78
CA VAL A 145 -0.88 -3.35 8.81
C VAL A 145 -1.55 -4.13 9.95
N THR A 146 -1.16 -5.39 10.14
CA THR A 146 -1.68 -6.23 11.23
C THR A 146 -1.40 -5.61 12.58
N ALA A 147 -0.18 -5.14 12.83
CA ALA A 147 0.18 -4.48 14.08
C ALA A 147 -0.67 -3.21 14.35
N LEU A 148 -0.98 -2.42 13.31
CA LEU A 148 -1.87 -1.26 13.45
C LEU A 148 -3.30 -1.67 13.80
N VAL A 149 -3.83 -2.68 13.11
CA VAL A 149 -5.19 -3.18 13.35
C VAL A 149 -5.30 -3.78 14.74
N GLU A 150 -4.32 -4.59 15.17
CA GLU A 150 -4.26 -5.16 16.52
C GLU A 150 -4.22 -4.09 17.60
N ALA A 151 -3.42 -3.03 17.41
CA ALA A 151 -3.37 -1.92 18.34
C ALA A 151 -4.72 -1.19 18.44
N ALA A 152 -5.42 -1.00 17.33
CA ALA A 152 -6.76 -0.41 17.30
C ALA A 152 -7.79 -1.31 18.01
N VAL A 153 -7.80 -2.61 17.70
CA VAL A 153 -8.67 -3.62 18.32
C VAL A 153 -8.43 -3.69 19.84
N GLY A 154 -7.17 -3.73 20.27
CA GLY A 154 -6.80 -3.72 21.70
C GLY A 154 -7.25 -2.45 22.42
N SER A 155 -7.20 -1.30 21.74
CA SER A 155 -7.68 -0.03 22.30
C SER A 155 -9.21 0.01 22.49
N LEU A 156 -9.94 -0.84 21.77
CA LEU A 156 -11.38 -1.04 21.94
C LEU A 156 -11.72 -2.10 23.02
N GLY A 157 -10.72 -2.63 23.73
CA GLY A 157 -10.91 -3.71 24.72
C GLY A 157 -11.23 -5.06 24.08
N LEU A 158 -10.88 -5.24 22.81
CA LEU A 158 -11.09 -6.45 22.05
C LEU A 158 -9.75 -7.16 21.78
N ARG A 159 -9.84 -8.43 21.38
CA ARG A 159 -8.72 -9.20 20.84
C ARG A 159 -9.19 -10.05 19.67
N PHE A 160 -8.28 -10.39 18.77
CA PHE A 160 -8.56 -11.38 17.74
C PHE A 160 -8.75 -12.77 18.36
N THR A 161 -9.71 -13.52 17.84
CA THR A 161 -10.02 -14.90 18.26
C THR A 161 -9.27 -15.95 17.45
N ALA A 162 -8.64 -15.54 16.35
CA ALA A 162 -7.77 -16.34 15.51
C ALA A 162 -6.51 -15.54 15.13
N ASP A 163 -5.69 -16.09 14.25
CA ASP A 163 -4.48 -15.44 13.75
C ASP A 163 -4.83 -14.10 13.06
N ALA A 164 -4.38 -13.00 13.67
CA ALA A 164 -4.65 -11.65 13.20
C ALA A 164 -4.03 -11.38 11.83
N GLU A 165 -2.83 -11.92 11.56
CA GLU A 165 -2.14 -11.74 10.28
C GLU A 165 -2.94 -12.41 9.16
N LEU A 166 -3.46 -13.62 9.40
CA LEU A 166 -4.32 -14.32 8.44
C LEU A 166 -5.63 -13.56 8.16
N ILE A 167 -6.27 -13.01 9.20
CA ILE A 167 -7.51 -12.23 9.06
C ILE A 167 -7.25 -10.97 8.23
N VAL A 168 -6.21 -10.22 8.59
CA VAL A 168 -5.83 -8.97 7.90
C VAL A 168 -5.40 -9.25 6.45
N ASP A 169 -4.66 -10.33 6.21
CA ASP A 169 -4.30 -10.73 4.85
C ASP A 169 -5.52 -11.12 4.01
N THR A 170 -6.50 -11.80 4.64
CA THR A 170 -7.78 -12.10 3.99
C THR A 170 -8.55 -10.84 3.62
N CYS A 171 -8.61 -9.84 4.51
CA CYS A 171 -9.18 -8.52 4.20
C CYS A 171 -8.46 -7.87 3.01
N ALA A 172 -7.13 -7.96 2.96
CA ALA A 172 -6.34 -7.44 1.85
C ALA A 172 -6.64 -8.16 0.53
N TRP A 173 -6.80 -9.48 0.52
CA TRP A 173 -7.21 -10.23 -0.68
C TRP A 173 -8.62 -9.87 -1.16
N ILE A 174 -9.57 -9.66 -0.24
CA ILE A 174 -10.91 -9.19 -0.60
C ILE A 174 -10.81 -7.84 -1.31
N TYR A 175 -10.02 -6.91 -0.75
CA TYR A 175 -9.81 -5.60 -1.33
C TYR A 175 -9.14 -5.67 -2.70
N GLU A 176 -8.03 -6.41 -2.81
CA GLU A 176 -7.26 -6.58 -4.05
C GLU A 176 -8.09 -7.24 -5.17
N GLY A 177 -8.89 -8.27 -4.83
CA GLY A 177 -9.79 -8.93 -5.77
C GLY A 177 -10.90 -8.00 -6.27
N ALA A 178 -11.49 -7.21 -5.38
CA ALA A 178 -12.51 -6.23 -5.76
C ALA A 178 -11.93 -5.06 -6.55
N LEU A 179 -10.73 -4.61 -6.21
CA LEU A 179 -10.00 -3.59 -6.94
C LEU A 179 -9.73 -4.03 -8.38
N THR A 180 -9.19 -5.24 -8.55
CA THR A 180 -8.90 -5.82 -9.87
C THR A 180 -10.17 -5.97 -10.70
N SER A 181 -11.18 -6.68 -10.18
CA SER A 181 -12.42 -6.94 -10.91
C SER A 181 -13.25 -5.67 -11.16
N GLY A 182 -13.22 -4.72 -10.22
CA GLY A 182 -13.89 -3.44 -10.32
C GLY A 182 -13.29 -2.54 -11.40
N LEU A 183 -11.96 -2.40 -11.41
CA LEU A 183 -11.27 -1.61 -12.43
C LEU A 183 -11.47 -2.18 -13.84
N ILE A 184 -11.47 -3.52 -13.98
CA ILE A 184 -11.80 -4.20 -15.25
C ILE A 184 -13.24 -3.89 -15.69
N ALA A 185 -14.18 -3.87 -14.73
CA ALA A 185 -15.58 -3.53 -14.99
C ALA A 185 -15.83 -2.03 -15.19
N GLY A 186 -14.79 -1.18 -15.15
CA GLY A 186 -14.92 0.27 -15.31
C GLY A 186 -15.51 0.99 -14.10
N ARG A 187 -15.53 0.37 -12.92
CA ARG A 187 -15.99 1.00 -11.67
C ARG A 187 -14.99 2.03 -11.18
N THR A 188 -15.50 3.08 -10.51
CA THR A 188 -14.66 4.03 -9.78
C THR A 188 -14.12 3.39 -8.50
N LEU A 189 -13.05 3.95 -7.93
CA LEU A 189 -12.49 3.47 -6.66
C LEU A 189 -13.51 3.59 -5.51
N GLU A 190 -14.29 4.66 -5.49
CA GLU A 190 -15.38 4.85 -4.52
C GLU A 190 -16.43 3.72 -4.59
N GLN A 191 -16.82 3.32 -5.81
CA GLN A 191 -17.75 2.20 -6.00
C GLN A 191 -17.15 0.86 -5.55
N ILE A 192 -15.82 0.70 -5.69
CA ILE A 192 -15.11 -0.49 -5.26
C ILE A 192 -15.04 -0.53 -3.74
N ASP A 193 -14.57 0.54 -3.10
CA ASP A 193 -14.46 0.64 -1.63
C ASP A 193 -15.81 0.38 -0.96
N ALA A 194 -16.88 1.01 -1.46
CA ALA A 194 -18.24 0.79 -0.95
C ALA A 194 -18.69 -0.68 -1.06
N SER A 195 -18.23 -1.42 -2.06
CA SER A 195 -18.63 -2.82 -2.28
C SER A 195 -17.94 -3.84 -1.36
N VAL A 196 -16.81 -3.49 -0.75
CA VAL A 196 -16.00 -4.40 0.09
C VAL A 196 -15.93 -4.03 1.55
N THR A 197 -16.27 -2.80 1.89
CA THR A 197 -16.17 -2.29 3.26
C THR A 197 -17.00 -3.13 4.23
N THR A 198 -18.28 -3.40 3.95
CA THR A 198 -19.13 -4.20 4.84
C THR A 198 -18.61 -5.63 5.01
N PRO A 199 -18.25 -6.39 3.94
CA PRO A 199 -17.59 -7.68 4.10
C PRO A 199 -16.34 -7.65 4.98
N ILE A 200 -15.47 -6.65 4.81
CA ILE A 200 -14.26 -6.49 5.61
C ILE A 200 -14.62 -6.21 7.08
N ALA A 201 -15.58 -5.32 7.34
CA ALA A 201 -16.03 -4.98 8.69
C ALA A 201 -16.63 -6.19 9.41
N VAL A 202 -17.48 -6.98 8.73
CA VAL A 202 -18.05 -8.22 9.28
C VAL A 202 -16.96 -9.23 9.63
N LEU A 203 -15.94 -9.38 8.77
CA LEU A 203 -14.83 -10.29 9.02
C LEU A 203 -14.00 -9.85 10.24
N LEU A 204 -13.66 -8.56 10.31
CA LEU A 204 -12.91 -8.00 11.44
C LEU A 204 -13.69 -8.15 12.75
N LEU A 205 -14.95 -7.72 12.78
CA LEU A 205 -15.78 -7.78 13.98
C LEU A 205 -16.04 -9.24 14.41
N GLY A 206 -16.41 -10.11 13.47
CA GLY A 206 -16.67 -11.52 13.74
C GLY A 206 -15.45 -12.32 14.19
N ALA A 207 -14.24 -11.84 13.88
CA ALA A 207 -12.99 -12.42 14.32
C ALA A 207 -12.44 -11.77 15.61
N THR A 208 -13.21 -10.93 16.28
CA THR A 208 -12.83 -10.31 17.56
C THR A 208 -13.78 -10.70 18.70
N ALA A 209 -13.26 -10.68 19.92
CA ALA A 209 -14.02 -10.89 21.15
C ALA A 209 -13.46 -9.98 22.26
N PRO A 210 -14.21 -9.74 23.34
CA PRO A 210 -13.66 -9.05 24.52
C PRO A 210 -12.34 -9.68 24.97
N ALA A 211 -11.37 -8.81 25.29
CA ALA A 211 -10.02 -9.20 25.69
C ALA A 211 -10.02 -10.09 26.94
#